data_AF-A0A8H3QF55-F1
#
_entry.id   AF-A0A8H3QF55-F1
#
_cell.length_a   1.000
_cell.length_b   1.000
_cell.length_c   1.000
_cell.angle_alpha   90.00
_cell.angle_beta   90.00
_cell.angle_gamma   90.00
#
_symmetry.space_group_name_H-M   'P 1'
#
loop_
_entity.id
_entity.type
_entity.pdbx_description
1 polymer ?
#
loop_
_entity_poly.entity_id
_entity_poly.type
_entity_poly.pdbx_seq_one_letter_code
_entity_poly.pdbx_strand_id
1 'polypeptide(L)'
;MPNWSLSSDFSLIRNNSSVWSYGSKPAGYHVTGRFSLFTHLDPEPNGYSEIVAWFGSDTTWYTHWLGVYYNTLPTNVILKEPTTNTIKFIANGVVMHPGDDGRFSVVRFTAPKDGNYVLDATFTHVHNCARYSGAYIIYNNLMTLWEADLAGPEDSKSFKTTDSGITTIYSIAI
;
A
#
# COMPACT_ATOMS: atom_id res chain seq x y z
N MET A 1 -20.60 -11.47 -7.73
CA MET A 1 -19.97 -11.50 -6.39
C MET A 1 -19.56 -10.08 -6.03
N PRO A 2 -19.50 -9.70 -4.75
CA PRO A 2 -18.95 -8.40 -4.37
C PRO A 2 -17.52 -8.29 -4.89
N ASN A 3 -17.15 -7.11 -5.40
CA ASN A 3 -15.79 -6.80 -5.80
C ASN A 3 -15.28 -5.69 -4.88
N TRP A 4 -14.05 -5.82 -4.40
CA TRP A 4 -13.38 -4.82 -3.57
C TRP A 4 -12.13 -4.36 -4.30
N SER A 5 -11.99 -3.04 -4.44
CA SER A 5 -10.90 -2.41 -5.17
C SER A 5 -10.21 -1.46 -4.22
N LEU A 6 -8.95 -1.72 -3.91
CA LEU A 6 -8.16 -0.85 -3.05
C LEU A 6 -8.18 0.62 -3.54
N SER A 7 -8.08 0.82 -4.85
CA SER A 7 -8.13 2.14 -5.49
C SER A 7 -9.49 2.81 -5.32
N SER A 8 -10.59 2.08 -5.59
CA SER A 8 -11.94 2.66 -5.58
C SER A 8 -12.51 2.81 -4.17
N ASP A 9 -12.07 1.99 -3.23
CA ASP A 9 -12.54 1.93 -1.85
C ASP A 9 -11.61 2.68 -0.87
N PHE A 10 -10.59 3.40 -1.38
CA PHE A 10 -9.63 4.10 -0.54
C PHE A 10 -10.31 5.14 0.35
N SER A 11 -10.09 5.06 1.66
CA SER A 11 -10.77 5.94 2.62
C SER A 11 -10.00 7.24 2.84
N LEU A 12 -10.69 8.36 2.65
CA LEU A 12 -10.17 9.71 2.93
C LEU A 12 -10.64 10.27 4.28
N ILE A 13 -11.40 9.49 5.06
CA ILE A 13 -12.11 10.00 6.25
C ILE A 13 -11.63 9.30 7.53
N ARG A 14 -11.39 7.99 7.46
CA ARG A 14 -11.02 7.19 8.63
C ARG A 14 -10.20 5.97 8.25
N ASN A 15 -9.41 5.49 9.21
CA ASN A 15 -8.65 4.25 9.12
C ASN A 15 -8.81 3.49 10.46
N ASN A 16 -9.41 2.29 10.51
CA ASN A 16 -9.87 1.44 9.40
C ASN A 16 -11.13 1.95 8.66
N SER A 17 -11.35 1.46 7.44
CA SER A 17 -12.55 1.75 6.67
C SER A 17 -13.06 0.51 5.93
N SER A 18 -14.23 0.02 6.35
CA SER A 18 -14.84 -1.19 5.78
C SER A 18 -13.87 -2.38 5.86
N VAL A 19 -13.52 -2.97 4.72
CA VAL A 19 -12.58 -4.09 4.60
C VAL A 19 -11.11 -3.65 4.57
N TRP A 20 -10.82 -2.37 4.36
CA TRP A 20 -9.45 -1.87 4.20
C TRP A 20 -8.90 -1.22 5.47
N SER A 21 -7.62 -1.42 5.73
CA SER A 21 -6.87 -0.74 6.78
C SER A 21 -5.46 -0.44 6.30
N TYR A 22 -4.91 0.70 6.69
CA TYR A 22 -3.57 1.16 6.29
C TYR A 22 -2.66 1.26 7.51
N GLY A 23 -1.41 0.89 7.38
CA GLY A 23 -0.53 0.91 8.53
C GLY A 23 0.86 0.42 8.21
N SER A 24 1.55 0.01 9.27
CA SER A 24 2.92 -0.46 9.16
C SER A 24 3.19 -1.73 9.96
N LYS A 25 4.29 -2.39 9.61
CA LYS A 25 4.92 -3.44 10.41
C LYS A 25 6.38 -3.09 10.72
N PRO A 26 6.93 -3.59 11.84
CA PRO A 26 8.32 -3.34 12.22
C PRO A 26 9.32 -3.90 11.20
N ALA A 27 10.52 -3.28 11.15
CA ALA A 27 11.64 -3.75 10.34
C ALA A 27 12.00 -5.21 10.66
N GLY A 28 12.22 -6.02 9.62
CA GLY A 28 12.47 -7.46 9.74
C GLY A 28 11.24 -8.34 10.01
N TYR A 29 10.04 -7.77 10.21
CA TYR A 29 8.83 -8.51 10.58
C TYR A 29 7.66 -8.35 9.60
N HIS A 30 7.93 -8.33 8.28
CA HIS A 30 6.87 -8.17 7.27
C HIS A 30 5.80 -9.29 7.31
N VAL A 31 6.17 -10.53 7.65
CA VAL A 31 5.20 -11.64 7.80
C VAL A 31 4.47 -11.56 9.13
N THR A 32 5.19 -11.74 10.25
CA THR A 32 4.62 -11.99 11.58
C THR A 32 4.45 -10.75 12.46
N GLY A 33 4.95 -9.60 12.01
CA GLY A 33 4.94 -8.36 12.79
C GLY A 33 3.54 -7.87 13.14
N ARG A 34 3.44 -7.27 14.32
CA ARG A 34 2.22 -6.57 14.74
C ARG A 34 1.93 -5.44 13.75
N PHE A 35 0.70 -5.41 13.26
CA PHE A 35 0.22 -4.34 12.39
C PHE A 35 -0.24 -3.16 13.24
N SER A 36 0.36 -2.00 12.99
CA SER A 36 0.03 -0.74 13.64
C SER A 36 -0.66 0.18 12.64
N LEU A 37 -1.86 0.67 12.99
CA LEU A 37 -2.62 1.55 12.11
C LEU A 37 -1.97 2.92 11.96
N PHE A 38 -2.03 3.46 10.76
CA PHE A 38 -1.83 4.89 10.51
C PHE A 38 -3.02 5.68 11.05
N THR A 39 -2.76 6.83 11.67
CA THR A 39 -3.72 7.55 12.52
C THR A 39 -4.20 8.87 11.96
N HIS A 40 -3.52 9.43 10.95
CA HIS A 40 -3.89 10.71 10.36
C HIS A 40 -3.65 10.72 8.85
N LEU A 41 -4.44 11.55 8.15
CA LEU A 41 -4.39 11.71 6.70
C LEU A 41 -3.98 13.15 6.38
N ASP A 42 -2.89 13.30 5.64
CA ASP A 42 -2.36 14.60 5.28
C ASP A 42 -2.35 14.80 3.76
N PRO A 43 -2.87 15.92 3.24
CA PRO A 43 -2.59 16.33 1.87
C PRO A 43 -1.14 16.77 1.72
N GLU A 44 -0.58 16.58 0.54
CA GLU A 44 0.77 17.04 0.24
C GLU A 44 0.85 18.59 0.29
N PRO A 45 1.85 19.17 0.98
CA PRO A 45 1.91 20.61 1.23
C PRO A 45 2.44 21.50 0.08
N ASN A 46 3.20 20.96 -0.89
CA ASN A 46 3.95 21.71 -1.90
C ASN A 46 3.27 21.76 -3.27
N GLY A 47 1.95 21.98 -3.28
CA GLY A 47 1.19 22.20 -4.52
C GLY A 47 0.69 20.92 -5.19
N TYR A 48 0.78 19.77 -4.52
CA TYR A 48 0.20 18.50 -4.94
C TYR A 48 -0.90 18.02 -3.97
N SER A 49 -1.76 18.93 -3.49
CA SER A 49 -2.78 18.64 -2.47
C SER A 49 -3.77 17.53 -2.85
N GLU A 50 -3.83 17.17 -4.14
CA GLU A 50 -4.57 16.03 -4.66
C GLU A 50 -3.95 14.67 -4.29
N ILE A 51 -2.68 14.65 -3.91
CA ILE A 51 -2.00 13.51 -3.34
C ILE A 51 -2.14 13.60 -1.83
N VAL A 52 -2.68 12.54 -1.24
CA VAL A 52 -2.88 12.42 0.20
C VAL A 52 -2.18 11.18 0.72
N ALA A 53 -1.83 11.18 2.00
CA ALA A 53 -1.15 10.05 2.62
C ALA A 53 -1.68 9.74 4.02
N TRP A 54 -1.95 8.46 4.29
CA TRP A 54 -2.13 7.95 5.64
C TRP A 54 -0.78 7.74 6.30
N PHE A 55 -0.60 8.34 7.47
CA PHE A 55 0.62 8.31 8.26
C PHE A 55 0.39 7.84 9.71
N GLY A 56 1.42 7.23 10.29
CA GLY A 56 1.50 6.97 11.73
C GLY A 56 1.79 8.26 12.48
N SER A 57 1.48 8.32 13.78
CA SER A 57 1.64 9.55 14.60
C SER A 57 3.05 10.15 14.63
N ASP A 58 4.06 9.37 14.25
CA ASP A 58 5.48 9.75 14.23
C ASP A 58 6.00 10.12 12.83
N THR A 59 5.13 10.10 11.82
CA THR A 59 5.48 10.31 10.41
C THR A 59 4.60 11.38 9.80
N THR A 60 5.15 12.17 8.88
CA THR A 60 4.42 13.13 8.04
C THR A 60 5.13 13.19 6.68
N TRP A 61 4.65 14.03 5.77
CA TRP A 61 5.38 14.34 4.54
C TRP A 61 6.85 14.71 4.80
N TYR A 62 7.74 14.14 4.00
CA TYR A 62 9.19 14.36 4.09
C TYR A 62 9.86 13.87 5.38
N THR A 63 9.15 13.07 6.19
CA THR A 63 9.69 12.44 7.40
C THR A 63 9.55 10.92 7.30
N HIS A 64 10.66 10.19 7.20
CA HIS A 64 10.74 8.72 7.02
C HIS A 64 10.06 8.13 5.77
N TRP A 65 9.12 8.85 5.15
CA TRP A 65 8.30 8.42 4.00
C TRP A 65 7.47 7.15 4.25
N LEU A 66 7.35 6.67 5.48
CA LEU A 66 6.52 5.51 5.79
C LEU A 66 5.04 5.88 5.67
N GLY A 67 4.34 5.41 4.65
CA GLY A 67 2.93 5.75 4.44
C GLY A 67 2.22 4.93 3.38
N VAL A 68 0.89 5.09 3.33
CA VAL A 68 0.06 4.68 2.19
C VAL A 68 -0.54 5.93 1.57
N TYR A 69 -0.24 6.15 0.31
CA TYR A 69 -0.53 7.35 -0.46
C TYR A 69 -1.62 7.07 -1.47
N TYR A 70 -2.37 8.10 -1.84
CA TYR A 70 -3.44 8.01 -2.82
C TYR A 70 -3.51 9.27 -3.67
N ASN A 71 -3.67 9.08 -4.99
CA ASN A 71 -3.98 10.16 -5.92
C ASN A 71 -5.49 10.31 -6.06
N THR A 72 -6.02 11.45 -5.66
CA THR A 72 -7.46 11.71 -5.73
C THR A 72 -7.96 12.05 -7.15
N LEU A 73 -7.06 12.31 -8.10
CA LEU A 73 -7.44 12.67 -9.48
C LEU A 73 -7.68 11.45 -10.38
N PRO A 74 -8.58 11.56 -11.37
CA PRO A 74 -8.74 10.57 -12.44
C PRO A 74 -7.64 10.68 -13.52
N THR A 75 -6.53 11.35 -13.22
CA THR A 75 -5.39 11.54 -14.11
C THR A 75 -4.08 11.26 -13.38
N ASN A 76 -3.04 10.88 -14.12
CA ASN A 76 -1.73 10.64 -13.54
C ASN A 76 -1.13 11.95 -13.00
N VAL A 77 -0.42 11.85 -11.88
CA VAL A 77 0.32 12.96 -11.26
C VAL A 77 1.77 12.54 -11.09
N ILE A 78 2.69 13.43 -11.45
CA ILE A 78 4.12 13.26 -11.18
C ILE A 78 4.47 14.22 -10.05
N LEU A 79 4.55 13.66 -8.84
CA LEU A 79 5.06 14.39 -7.68
C LEU A 79 6.57 14.56 -7.83
N LYS A 80 7.05 15.80 -7.69
CA LYS A 80 8.47 16.12 -7.63
C LYS A 80 8.84 16.44 -6.19
N GLU A 81 9.77 15.67 -5.63
CA GLU A 81 10.26 15.95 -4.29
C GLU A 81 11.17 17.19 -4.28
N PRO A 82 11.36 17.86 -3.13
CA PRO A 82 12.27 18.99 -2.99
C PRO A 82 13.73 18.72 -3.38
N THR A 83 14.12 17.44 -3.49
CA THR A 83 15.44 17.01 -3.96
C THR A 83 15.46 16.94 -5.49
N THR A 84 15.50 15.73 -6.05
CA THR A 84 15.45 15.45 -7.50
C THR A 84 14.61 14.23 -7.83
N ASN A 85 14.06 13.56 -6.83
CA ASN A 85 13.28 12.35 -7.01
C ASN A 85 11.86 12.67 -7.49
N THR A 86 11.25 11.69 -8.15
CA THR A 86 9.88 11.77 -8.65
C THR A 86 9.13 10.51 -8.30
N ILE A 87 7.85 10.67 -7.96
CA ILE A 87 6.90 9.59 -7.77
C ILE A 87 5.80 9.72 -8.81
N LYS A 88 5.57 8.65 -9.58
CA LYS A 88 4.47 8.58 -10.54
C LYS A 88 3.24 7.96 -9.88
N PHE A 89 2.23 8.78 -9.62
CA PHE A 89 0.92 8.30 -9.21
C PHE A 89 0.05 8.11 -10.45
N ILE A 90 -0.48 6.89 -10.64
CA ILE A 90 -1.51 6.67 -11.66
C ILE A 90 -2.84 7.30 -11.21
N ALA A 91 -3.76 7.54 -12.15
CA ALA A 91 -5.13 7.94 -11.86
C ALA A 91 -5.75 7.05 -10.77
N ASN A 92 -6.25 7.65 -9.69
CA ASN A 92 -6.81 6.94 -8.54
C ASN A 92 -5.88 5.86 -7.96
N GLY A 93 -4.56 6.00 -8.14
CA GLY A 93 -3.58 5.01 -7.73
C GLY A 93 -3.29 5.06 -6.23
N VAL A 94 -3.08 3.89 -5.64
CA VAL A 94 -2.55 3.73 -4.28
C VAL A 94 -1.07 3.38 -4.35
N VAL A 95 -0.25 4.06 -3.56
CA VAL A 95 1.20 3.82 -3.46
C VAL A 95 1.54 3.49 -2.01
N MET A 96 2.44 2.55 -1.79
CA MET A 96 2.95 2.19 -0.47
C MET A 96 4.43 2.51 -0.45
N HIS A 97 4.89 3.25 0.56
CA HIS A 97 6.31 3.55 0.70
C HIS A 97 6.78 3.06 2.07
N PRO A 98 7.80 2.17 2.12
CA PRO A 98 8.38 1.74 3.39
C PRO A 98 9.12 2.91 4.06
N GLY A 99 9.37 2.79 5.36
CA GLY A 99 10.21 3.73 6.09
C GLY A 99 11.67 3.57 5.71
N ASP A 100 12.42 4.67 5.71
CA ASP A 100 13.89 4.64 5.62
C ASP A 100 14.56 3.91 6.81
N ASP A 101 13.81 3.71 7.89
CA ASP A 101 14.16 2.90 9.06
C ASP A 101 13.84 1.39 8.90
N GLY A 102 13.40 0.98 7.71
CA GLY A 102 13.12 -0.41 7.36
C GLY A 102 11.73 -0.90 7.76
N ARG A 103 10.87 -0.05 8.35
CA ARG A 103 9.46 -0.40 8.56
C ARG A 103 8.74 -0.61 7.23
N PHE A 104 7.84 -1.58 7.20
CA PHE A 104 7.03 -1.88 6.02
C PHE A 104 5.76 -1.06 6.04
N SER A 105 5.38 -0.47 4.91
CA SER A 105 4.03 0.04 4.68
C SER A 105 3.12 -1.12 4.26
N VAL A 106 1.89 -1.13 4.76
CA VAL A 106 0.96 -2.26 4.64
C VAL A 106 -0.44 -1.76 4.36
N VAL A 107 -1.07 -2.36 3.36
CA VAL A 107 -2.51 -2.29 3.10
C VAL A 107 -3.13 -3.64 3.48
N ARG A 108 -4.08 -3.65 4.40
CA ARG A 108 -4.74 -4.87 4.87
C ARG A 108 -6.18 -4.94 4.40
N PHE A 109 -6.52 -6.02 3.70
CA PHE A 109 -7.88 -6.48 3.48
C PHE A 109 -8.34 -7.40 4.62
N THR A 110 -9.45 -7.09 5.26
CA THR A 110 -10.12 -7.96 6.22
C THR A 110 -11.36 -8.55 5.57
N ALA A 111 -11.41 -9.88 5.45
CA ALA A 111 -12.53 -10.57 4.84
C ALA A 111 -13.82 -10.27 5.63
N PRO A 112 -14.87 -9.74 5.00
CA PRO A 112 -16.10 -9.37 5.71
C PRO A 112 -16.92 -10.59 6.15
N LYS A 113 -16.63 -11.77 5.59
CA LYS A 113 -17.23 -13.06 5.94
C LYS A 113 -16.31 -14.20 5.52
N ASP A 114 -16.53 -15.37 6.08
CA ASP A 114 -15.82 -16.57 5.64
C ASP A 114 -16.15 -16.90 4.18
N GLY A 115 -15.14 -17.34 3.43
CA GLY A 115 -15.32 -17.74 2.05
C GLY A 115 -14.01 -17.81 1.26
N ASN A 116 -14.15 -18.10 -0.03
CA ASN A 116 -13.03 -18.07 -0.97
C ASN A 116 -12.94 -16.71 -1.65
N TYR A 117 -11.74 -16.15 -1.67
CA TYR A 117 -11.47 -14.84 -2.26
C TYR A 117 -10.46 -14.99 -3.39
N VAL A 118 -10.76 -14.38 -4.53
CA VAL A 118 -9.81 -14.28 -5.65
C VAL A 118 -9.08 -12.96 -5.51
N LEU A 119 -7.75 -13.01 -5.51
CA LEU A 119 -6.88 -11.85 -5.48
C LEU A 119 -6.27 -11.66 -6.87
N ASP A 120 -6.32 -10.43 -7.37
CA ASP A 120 -5.66 -9.98 -8.59
C ASP A 120 -4.99 -8.64 -8.27
N ALA A 121 -3.66 -8.64 -8.18
CA ALA A 121 -2.88 -7.50 -7.74
C ALA A 121 -1.68 -7.28 -8.68
N THR A 122 -1.37 -6.01 -8.94
CA THR A 122 -0.17 -5.61 -9.68
C THR A 122 0.59 -4.58 -8.85
N PHE A 123 1.89 -4.82 -8.68
CA PHE A 123 2.80 -3.92 -8.00
C PHE A 123 3.75 -3.35 -9.03
N THR A 124 3.88 -2.03 -9.01
CA THR A 124 4.78 -1.28 -9.89
C THR A 124 5.67 -0.41 -9.04
N HIS A 125 6.97 -0.40 -9.33
CA HIS A 125 7.90 0.52 -8.72
C HIS A 125 7.65 1.92 -9.30
N VAL A 126 7.31 2.89 -8.46
CA VAL A 126 6.89 4.24 -8.92
C VAL A 126 7.79 5.38 -8.46
N HIS A 127 8.67 5.13 -7.48
CA HIS A 127 9.55 6.14 -6.90
C HIS A 127 11.00 5.89 -7.31
N ASN A 128 11.68 6.86 -7.94
CA ASN A 128 13.06 6.69 -8.37
C ASN A 128 14.14 6.89 -7.28
N CYS A 129 13.78 7.02 -6.00
CA CYS A 129 14.77 7.18 -4.92
C CYS A 129 15.59 5.91 -4.65
N ALA A 130 15.09 4.75 -5.08
CA ALA A 130 15.70 3.46 -4.86
C ALA A 130 15.81 2.69 -6.17
N ARG A 131 16.88 1.89 -6.30
CA ARG A 131 17.07 1.01 -7.46
C ARG A 131 16.22 -0.26 -7.37
N TYR A 132 15.88 -0.68 -6.16
CA TYR A 132 15.12 -1.90 -5.89
C TYR A 132 14.08 -1.64 -4.82
N SER A 133 12.92 -2.28 -4.95
CA SER A 133 11.92 -2.39 -3.90
C SER A 133 11.37 -3.82 -3.88
N GLY A 134 10.68 -4.20 -2.82
CA GLY A 134 10.05 -5.51 -2.67
C GLY A 134 8.56 -5.35 -2.40
N ALA A 135 7.76 -6.29 -2.92
CA ALA A 135 6.34 -6.39 -2.64
C ALA A 135 6.02 -7.78 -2.09
N TYR A 136 5.08 -7.85 -1.14
CA TYR A 136 4.72 -9.09 -0.45
C TYR A 136 3.20 -9.19 -0.36
N ILE A 137 2.66 -10.39 -0.55
CA ILE A 137 1.27 -10.71 -0.18
C ILE A 137 1.33 -11.72 0.95
N ILE A 138 0.81 -11.33 2.11
CA ILE A 138 0.86 -12.09 3.34
C ILE A 138 -0.56 -12.49 3.74
N TYR A 139 -0.77 -13.78 4.00
CA TYR A 139 -2.03 -14.29 4.53
C TYR A 139 -1.96 -14.44 6.05
N ASN A 140 -2.92 -13.82 6.75
CA ASN A 140 -3.11 -13.90 8.20
C ASN A 140 -1.87 -13.63 9.06
N ASN A 141 -0.90 -12.83 8.59
CA ASN A 141 0.39 -12.62 9.28
C ASN A 141 1.17 -13.93 9.57
N LEU A 142 0.90 -15.01 8.83
CA LEU A 142 1.48 -16.33 9.09
C LEU A 142 2.30 -16.85 7.91
N MET A 143 1.88 -16.53 6.69
CA MET A 143 2.52 -17.05 5.48
C MET A 143 2.64 -15.97 4.41
N THR A 144 3.76 -16.00 3.69
CA THR A 144 3.93 -15.29 2.43
C THR A 144 3.27 -16.13 1.33
N LEU A 145 2.24 -15.59 0.69
CA LEU A 145 1.62 -16.18 -0.49
C LEU A 145 2.41 -15.87 -1.76
N TRP A 146 3.02 -14.69 -1.79
CA TRP A 146 3.77 -14.20 -2.93
C TRP A 146 4.74 -13.11 -2.48
N GLU A 147 5.89 -13.07 -3.12
CA GLU A 147 6.87 -11.99 -2.99
C GLU A 147 7.55 -11.77 -4.34
N ALA A 148 7.95 -10.52 -4.60
CA ALA A 148 8.76 -10.20 -5.76
C ALA A 148 9.61 -8.95 -5.54
N ASP A 149 10.78 -8.95 -6.18
CA ASP A 149 11.61 -7.78 -6.34
C ASP A 149 11.15 -6.94 -7.55
N LEU A 150 11.21 -5.62 -7.40
CA LEU A 150 10.93 -4.64 -8.44
C LEU A 150 12.19 -3.81 -8.74
N ALA A 151 12.76 -4.00 -9.92
CA ALA A 151 14.07 -3.47 -10.31
C ALA A 151 13.98 -2.09 -10.99
N GLY A 152 13.58 -1.09 -10.20
CA GLY A 152 13.54 0.32 -10.60
C GLY A 152 12.20 0.75 -11.22
N PRO A 153 12.02 2.06 -11.46
CA PRO A 153 10.73 2.62 -11.89
C PRO A 153 10.13 1.94 -13.12
N GLU A 154 8.81 1.78 -13.10
CA GLU A 154 7.98 1.06 -14.08
C GLU A 154 8.12 -0.47 -14.09
N ASP A 155 9.12 -1.05 -13.41
CA ASP A 155 9.14 -2.51 -13.25
C ASP A 155 7.89 -2.96 -12.48
N SER A 156 7.21 -3.95 -13.04
CA SER A 156 5.90 -4.39 -12.60
C SER A 156 5.85 -5.89 -12.48
N LYS A 157 5.17 -6.37 -11.44
CA LYS A 157 4.90 -7.78 -11.19
C LYS A 157 3.47 -7.95 -10.73
N SER A 158 2.81 -8.99 -11.23
CA SER A 158 1.41 -9.27 -10.92
C SER A 158 1.28 -10.62 -10.25
N PHE A 159 0.33 -10.70 -9.33
CA PHE A 159 -0.08 -11.94 -8.68
C PHE A 159 -1.59 -12.11 -8.85
N LYS A 160 -1.98 -13.31 -9.29
CA LYS A 160 -3.38 -13.71 -9.38
C LYS A 160 -3.56 -15.09 -8.81
N THR A 161 -4.53 -15.26 -7.92
CA THR A 161 -4.91 -16.59 -7.43
C THR A 161 -5.61 -17.38 -8.52
N THR A 162 -5.65 -18.71 -8.40
CA THR A 162 -6.54 -19.53 -9.23
C THR A 162 -8.01 -19.15 -8.98
N ASP A 163 -8.90 -19.57 -9.87
CA ASP A 163 -10.36 -19.29 -9.74
C ASP A 163 -10.97 -19.91 -8.49
N SER A 164 -10.30 -20.90 -7.88
CA SER A 164 -10.68 -21.49 -6.59
C SER A 164 -10.45 -20.54 -5.40
N GLY A 165 -9.63 -19.51 -5.58
CA GLY A 165 -9.32 -18.47 -4.59
C GLY A 165 -8.53 -18.97 -3.38
N ILE A 166 -8.40 -18.08 -2.39
CA ILE A 166 -7.84 -18.36 -1.06
C ILE A 166 -8.99 -18.47 -0.07
N THR A 167 -9.10 -19.60 0.63
CA THR A 167 -10.04 -19.74 1.74
C THR A 167 -9.62 -18.82 2.88
N THR A 168 -10.45 -17.84 3.20
CA THR A 168 -10.15 -16.83 4.20
C THR A 168 -11.18 -16.86 5.33
N ILE A 169 -10.66 -16.87 6.56
CA ILE A 169 -11.43 -16.72 7.80
C ILE A 169 -11.10 -15.40 8.54
N TYR A 170 -10.09 -14.64 8.09
CA TYR A 170 -9.69 -13.37 8.73
C TYR A 170 -9.19 -12.30 7.74
N SER A 171 -7.92 -12.30 7.30
CA SER A 171 -7.33 -11.15 6.58
C SER A 171 -6.17 -11.49 5.61
N ILE A 172 -6.01 -10.63 4.60
CA ILE A 172 -4.89 -10.61 3.66
C ILE A 172 -4.19 -9.26 3.82
N ALA A 173 -2.89 -9.25 4.04
CA ALA A 173 -2.06 -8.05 4.04
C ALA A 173 -1.25 -8.00 2.73
N ILE A 174 -1.21 -6.83 2.14
CA ILE A 174 -0.55 -6.49 0.88
C ILE A 174 0.47 -5.38 1.18
#